data_AF-A0A1U8HW52-F1
#
_entry.id   AF-A0A1U8HW52-F1
#
_cell.length_a   1.000
_cell.length_b   1.000
_cell.length_c   1.000
_cell.angle_alpha   90.00
_cell.angle_beta   90.00
_cell.angle_gamma   90.00
#
_symmetry.space_group_name_H-M   'P 1'
#
loop_
_entity.id
_entity.type
_entity.pdbx_description
1 polymer ?
#
loop_
_entity_poly.entity_id
_entity_poly.type
_entity_poly.pdbx_seq_one_letter_code
_entity_poly.pdbx_strand_id
1 'polypeptide(L)'
;MDDLNCTPEQKLKGVVSLLRDEAYQWWLTIIEGIQPDWLTWEFFKIAFQGKYVGASYVDAWRREFRNLTQGDKSVAKYEAKFLRLSHYARGMVATEYEHCVRFEDGFKYGLRVLIAPKGERDFAALVDKAKITEDVKHTEG
;
A
#
# COMPACT_ATOMS: atom_id res chain seq x y z
N MET A 1 -5.31 7.94 -6.70
CA MET A 1 -5.29 9.41 -6.73
C MET A 1 -4.69 9.73 -8.08
N ASP A 2 -5.53 10.15 -9.02
CA ASP A 2 -5.13 10.35 -10.40
C ASP A 2 -3.95 11.31 -10.49
N ASP A 3 -2.97 10.91 -11.30
CA ASP A 3 -1.80 11.71 -11.60
C ASP A 3 -2.29 12.95 -12.38
N LEU A 4 -2.44 14.09 -11.69
CA LEU A 4 -2.44 15.37 -12.38
C LEU A 4 -1.17 15.37 -13.26
N ASN A 5 -1.34 15.60 -14.58
CA ASN A 5 -0.30 15.69 -15.61
C ASN A 5 0.72 16.81 -15.31
N CYS A 6 1.41 16.71 -14.19
CA CYS A 6 2.36 17.68 -13.68
C CYS A 6 3.70 16.99 -13.53
N THR A 7 4.76 17.68 -13.95
CA THR A 7 6.11 17.18 -13.70
C THR A 7 6.38 17.15 -12.19
N PRO A 8 7.30 16.30 -11.71
CA PRO A 8 7.68 16.27 -10.30
C PRO A 8 8.02 17.65 -9.72
N GLU A 9 8.67 18.50 -10.52
CA GLU A 9 9.04 19.87 -10.14
C GLU A 9 7.81 20.77 -9.96
N GLN A 10 6.81 20.63 -10.83
CA GLN A 10 5.55 21.36 -10.71
C GLN A 10 4.76 20.91 -9.47
N LYS A 11 4.72 19.60 -9.19
CA LYS A 11 4.09 19.05 -7.98
C LYS A 11 4.77 19.60 -6.72
N LEU A 12 6.10 19.62 -6.70
CA LEU A 12 6.86 20.16 -5.58
C LEU A 12 6.56 21.65 -5.37
N LYS A 13 6.65 22.48 -6.41
CA LYS A 13 6.32 23.91 -6.32
C LYS A 13 4.89 24.15 -5.84
N GLY A 14 3.94 23.39 -6.37
CA GLY A 14 2.54 23.49 -6.00
C GLY A 14 2.26 23.10 -4.54
N VAL A 15 2.90 22.04 -4.03
CA VAL A 15 2.71 21.67 -2.62
C VAL A 15 3.41 22.62 -1.67
N VAL A 16 4.62 23.08 -2.01
CA VAL A 16 5.36 24.05 -1.19
C VAL A 16 4.59 25.36 -1.06
N SER A 17 3.90 25.82 -2.10
CA SER A 17 3.07 27.03 -2.03
C SER A 17 1.80 26.88 -1.18
N LEU A 18 1.39 25.64 -0.88
CA LEU A 18 0.25 25.34 -0.01
C LEU A 18 0.65 25.17 1.46
N LEU A 19 1.94 25.05 1.77
CA LEU A 19 2.42 25.01 3.15
C LEU A 19 2.15 26.35 3.83
N ARG A 20 1.72 26.29 5.10
CA ARG A 20 1.44 27.48 5.91
C ARG A 20 2.14 27.38 7.25
N ASP A 21 2.45 28.54 7.82
CA ASP A 21 2.94 28.70 9.18
C ASP A 21 4.11 27.75 9.51
N GLU A 22 3.96 26.91 10.54
CA GLU A 22 4.97 25.95 10.99
C GLU A 22 5.42 24.99 9.88
N ALA A 23 4.51 24.60 8.99
CA ALA A 23 4.82 23.68 7.90
C ALA A 23 5.75 24.31 6.87
N TYR A 24 5.55 25.59 6.57
CA TYR A 24 6.42 26.33 5.66
C TYR A 24 7.79 26.62 6.30
N GLN A 25 7.80 27.03 7.57
CA GLN A 25 9.05 27.29 8.31
C GLN A 25 9.94 26.04 8.40
N TRP A 26 9.34 24.89 8.74
CA TRP A 26 10.06 23.61 8.73
C TRP A 26 10.65 23.28 7.36
N TRP A 27 9.90 23.54 6.28
CA TRP A 27 10.38 23.27 4.92
C TRP A 27 11.58 24.15 4.57
N LEU A 28 11.55 25.44 4.95
CA LEU A 28 12.69 26.35 4.79
C LEU A 28 13.94 25.84 5.52
N THR A 29 13.81 25.37 6.77
CA THR A 29 14.94 24.81 7.53
C THR A 29 15.53 23.56 6.87
N ILE A 30 14.71 22.70 6.25
CA ILE A 30 15.21 21.52 5.56
C ILE A 30 16.01 21.89 4.31
N ILE A 31 15.53 22.85 3.52
CA ILE A 31 16.18 23.20 2.25
C ILE A 31 17.45 24.06 2.43
N GLU A 32 17.63 24.73 3.57
CA GLU A 32 18.83 25.52 3.88
C GLU A 32 20.13 24.69 3.82
N GLY A 33 20.06 23.38 4.08
CA GLY A 33 21.20 22.47 4.05
C GLY A 33 21.29 21.56 2.82
N ILE A 34 20.38 21.71 1.84
CA ILE A 34 20.22 20.75 0.75
C ILE A 34 20.50 21.41 -0.59
N GLN A 35 21.31 20.74 -1.41
CA GLN A 35 21.59 21.19 -2.76
C GLN A 35 20.32 21.15 -3.63
N PRO A 36 20.09 22.14 -4.50
CA PRO A 36 18.88 22.20 -5.34
C PRO A 36 18.61 20.92 -6.14
N ASP A 37 19.65 20.23 -6.61
CA ASP A 37 19.55 18.99 -7.38
C ASP A 37 18.95 17.81 -6.58
N TRP A 38 18.96 17.91 -5.25
CA TRP A 38 18.41 16.89 -4.34
C TRP A 38 16.97 17.21 -3.92
N LEU A 39 16.47 18.42 -4.21
CA LEU A 39 15.11 18.87 -3.90
C LEU A 39 14.11 18.32 -4.91
N THR A 40 13.87 17.02 -4.84
CA THR A 40 12.89 16.32 -5.68
C THR A 40 11.53 16.19 -4.99
N TRP A 41 10.49 15.91 -5.79
CA TRP A 41 9.18 15.54 -5.26
C TRP A 41 9.24 14.34 -4.30
N GLU A 42 10.06 13.33 -4.62
CA GLU A 42 10.25 12.16 -3.76
C GLU A 42 10.89 12.54 -2.42
N PHE A 43 11.91 13.40 -2.44
CA PHE A 43 12.52 13.92 -1.22
C PHE A 43 11.50 14.65 -0.34
N PHE A 44 10.70 15.56 -0.92
CA PHE A 44 9.65 16.25 -0.19
C PHE A 44 8.68 15.27 0.48
N LYS A 45 8.18 14.26 -0.26
CA LYS A 45 7.26 13.27 0.31
C LYS A 45 7.87 12.54 1.49
N ILE A 46 9.13 12.10 1.38
CA ILE A 46 9.82 11.39 2.46
C ILE A 46 9.98 12.29 3.69
N ALA A 47 10.48 13.52 3.50
CA ALA A 47 10.69 14.48 4.59
C ALA A 47 9.35 14.87 5.26
N PHE A 48 8.33 15.18 4.46
CA PHE A 48 7.01 15.56 4.94
C PHE A 48 6.33 14.42 5.68
N GLN A 49 6.44 13.19 5.18
CA GLN A 49 5.99 12.01 5.88
C GLN A 49 6.73 11.86 7.22
N GLY A 50 8.06 11.94 7.25
CA GLY A 50 8.83 11.82 8.49
C GLY A 50 8.45 12.84 9.55
N LYS A 51 8.15 14.09 9.16
CA LYS A 51 7.81 15.18 10.08
C LYS A 51 6.35 15.17 10.54
N TYR A 52 5.40 14.97 9.62
CA TYR A 52 3.97 15.18 9.87
C TYR A 52 3.15 13.90 9.88
N VAL A 53 3.61 12.87 9.17
CA VAL A 53 3.00 11.54 9.19
C VAL A 53 3.77 10.71 10.21
N GLY A 54 3.47 10.95 11.49
CA GLY A 54 4.20 10.31 12.60
C GLY A 54 4.37 8.81 12.38
N ALA A 55 5.54 8.26 12.78
CA ALA A 55 5.86 6.84 12.64
C ALA A 55 4.72 5.92 13.13
N SER A 56 3.99 6.36 14.16
CA SER A 56 2.81 5.69 14.69
C SER A 56 1.67 5.46 13.67
N TYR A 57 1.46 6.39 12.72
CA TYR A 57 0.44 6.28 11.68
C TYR A 57 0.84 5.26 10.61
N VAL A 58 2.07 5.36 10.08
CA VAL A 58 2.58 4.38 9.11
C VAL A 58 2.65 2.99 9.75
N ASP A 59 3.09 2.90 11.01
CA ASP A 59 3.12 1.65 11.74
C ASP A 59 1.73 1.10 12.05
N ALA A 60 0.71 1.95 12.20
CA ALA A 60 -0.67 1.50 12.32
C ALA A 60 -1.14 0.81 11.03
N TRP A 61 -0.86 1.39 9.86
CA TRP A 61 -1.19 0.78 8.58
C TRP A 61 -0.39 -0.49 8.31
N ARG A 62 0.91 -0.52 8.67
CA ARG A 62 1.72 -1.74 8.59
C ARG A 62 1.20 -2.83 9.54
N ARG A 63 0.78 -2.47 10.76
CA ARG A 63 0.13 -3.40 11.69
C ARG A 63 -1.17 -3.93 11.12
N GLU A 64 -2.00 -3.05 10.56
CA GLU A 64 -3.26 -3.44 9.93
C GLU A 64 -3.02 -4.37 8.73
N PHE A 65 -2.04 -4.06 7.88
CA PHE A 65 -1.66 -4.92 6.78
C PHE A 65 -1.15 -6.28 7.27
N ARG A 66 -0.27 -6.33 8.27
CA ARG A 66 0.20 -7.60 8.85
C ARG A 66 -0.93 -8.47 9.39
N ASN A 67 -1.91 -7.86 10.04
CA ASN A 67 -3.03 -8.57 10.66
C ASN A 67 -4.21 -8.77 9.71
N LEU A 68 -4.11 -8.33 8.46
CA LEU A 68 -5.20 -8.42 7.50
C LEU A 68 -5.46 -9.89 7.14
N THR A 69 -6.67 -10.34 7.42
CA THR A 69 -7.23 -11.62 6.96
C THR A 69 -8.50 -11.37 6.17
N GLN A 70 -8.88 -12.33 5.33
CA GLN A 70 -10.17 -12.36 4.64
C GLN A 70 -11.31 -12.26 5.67
N GLY A 71 -11.28 -13.08 6.73
CA GLY A 71 -12.38 -13.18 7.70
C GLY A 71 -13.69 -13.50 6.99
N ASP A 72 -14.76 -12.77 7.32
CA ASP A 72 -16.09 -12.93 6.71
C ASP A 72 -16.26 -12.15 5.39
N LYS A 73 -15.20 -11.52 4.88
CA LYS A 73 -15.27 -10.78 3.62
C LYS A 73 -15.23 -11.74 2.44
N SER A 74 -15.93 -11.39 1.37
CA SER A 74 -15.66 -11.99 0.06
C SER A 74 -14.23 -11.73 -0.37
N VAL A 75 -13.68 -12.60 -1.23
CA VAL A 75 -12.35 -12.46 -1.80
C VAL A 75 -12.17 -11.10 -2.46
N ALA A 76 -13.18 -10.60 -3.18
CA ALA A 76 -13.14 -9.27 -3.81
C ALA A 76 -13.00 -8.13 -2.78
N LYS A 77 -13.73 -8.18 -1.65
CA LYS A 77 -13.60 -7.16 -0.59
C LYS A 77 -12.26 -7.26 0.14
N TYR A 78 -11.75 -8.48 0.31
CA TYR A 78 -10.44 -8.73 0.89
C TYR A 78 -9.31 -8.22 -0.01
N GLU A 79 -9.34 -8.53 -1.31
CA GLU A 79 -8.42 -8.03 -2.35
C GLU A 79 -8.34 -6.51 -2.35
N ALA A 80 -9.48 -5.82 -2.43
CA ALA A 80 -9.51 -4.36 -2.46
C ALA A 80 -8.85 -3.75 -1.21
N LYS A 81 -9.07 -4.35 -0.04
CA LYS A 81 -8.42 -3.91 1.21
C LYS A 81 -6.93 -4.25 1.24
N PHE A 82 -6.56 -5.42 0.72
CA PHE A 82 -5.17 -5.86 0.62
C PHE A 82 -4.34 -4.90 -0.24
N LEU A 83 -4.79 -4.62 -1.47
CA LEU A 83 -4.13 -3.71 -2.40
C LEU A 83 -3.99 -2.30 -1.82
N ARG A 84 -5.05 -1.80 -1.16
CA ARG A 84 -4.98 -0.49 -0.50
C ARG A 84 -3.91 -0.43 0.58
N LEU A 85 -3.78 -1.48 1.39
CA LEU A 85 -2.86 -1.53 2.51
C LEU A 85 -1.41 -1.89 2.09
N SER A 86 -1.23 -2.69 1.03
CA SER A 86 0.10 -3.06 0.52
C SER A 86 0.88 -1.82 0.06
N HIS A 87 0.22 -0.77 -0.40
CA HIS A 87 0.83 0.53 -0.70
C HIS A 87 1.62 1.13 0.49
N TYR A 88 1.16 0.92 1.72
CA TYR A 88 1.82 1.43 2.94
C TYR A 88 2.83 0.43 3.53
N ALA A 89 2.85 -0.79 3.00
CA ALA A 89 3.65 -1.91 3.49
C ALA A 89 4.47 -2.55 2.36
N ARG A 90 4.93 -1.76 1.37
CA ARG A 90 5.67 -2.26 0.21
C ARG A 90 6.87 -3.16 0.57
N GLY A 91 7.56 -2.87 1.67
CA GLY A 91 8.67 -3.71 2.16
C GLY A 91 8.26 -5.08 2.71
N MET A 92 6.96 -5.38 2.87
CA MET A 92 6.46 -6.68 3.31
C MET A 92 6.04 -7.58 2.14
N VAL A 93 5.85 -6.99 0.95
CA VAL A 93 5.39 -7.66 -0.27
C VAL A 93 6.14 -7.05 -1.45
N ALA A 94 7.48 -7.10 -1.39
CA ALA A 94 8.35 -6.39 -2.32
C ALA A 94 8.41 -7.07 -3.68
N THR A 95 8.18 -8.39 -3.70
CA THR A 95 8.10 -9.21 -4.91
C THR A 95 6.68 -9.72 -5.13
N GLU A 96 6.37 -10.03 -6.39
CA GLU A 96 5.09 -10.65 -6.77
C GLU A 96 4.83 -11.95 -5.99
N TYR A 97 5.89 -12.75 -5.79
CA TYR A 97 5.83 -13.97 -5.00
C TYR A 97 5.46 -13.71 -3.53
N GLU A 98 6.12 -12.76 -2.86
CA GLU A 98 5.78 -12.38 -1.48
C GLU A 98 4.36 -11.81 -1.39
N HIS A 99 3.92 -11.08 -2.42
CA HIS A 99 2.57 -10.55 -2.53
C HIS A 99 1.53 -11.68 -2.58
N CYS A 100 1.77 -12.71 -3.42
CA CYS A 100 0.93 -13.90 -3.51
C CYS A 100 0.91 -14.68 -2.17
N VAL A 101 2.07 -15.01 -1.61
CA VAL A 101 2.19 -15.75 -0.35
C VAL A 101 1.45 -15.02 0.78
N ARG A 102 1.67 -13.71 0.90
CA ARG A 102 1.00 -12.92 1.94
C ARG A 102 -0.51 -12.86 1.72
N PHE A 103 -0.98 -12.77 0.48
CA PHE A 103 -2.41 -12.80 0.19
C PHE A 103 -3.04 -14.13 0.56
N GLU A 104 -2.40 -15.24 0.16
CA GLU A 104 -2.82 -16.62 0.46
C GLU A 104 -2.91 -16.90 1.96
N ASP A 105 -1.92 -16.43 2.73
CA ASP A 105 -1.87 -16.60 4.18
C ASP A 105 -3.04 -15.94 4.91
N GLY A 106 -3.63 -14.89 4.33
CA GLY A 106 -4.78 -14.21 4.91
C GLY A 106 -6.12 -14.87 4.58
N PHE A 107 -6.19 -15.87 3.69
CA PHE A 107 -7.45 -16.53 3.37
C PHE A 107 -8.06 -17.27 4.57
N LYS A 108 -9.40 -17.38 4.58
CA LYS A 108 -10.11 -18.25 5.51
C LYS A 108 -9.66 -19.70 5.31
N TYR A 109 -9.56 -20.48 6.40
CA TYR A 109 -8.99 -21.82 6.40
C TYR A 109 -9.55 -22.71 5.27
N GLY A 110 -10.88 -22.74 5.11
CA GLY A 110 -11.54 -23.56 4.09
C GLY A 110 -11.17 -23.17 2.65
N LEU A 111 -10.84 -21.90 2.38
CA LEU A 111 -10.37 -21.46 1.07
C LEU A 111 -8.86 -21.75 0.92
N ARG A 112 -8.07 -21.46 1.96
CA ARG A 112 -6.61 -21.68 1.97
C ARG A 112 -6.23 -23.12 1.64
N VAL A 113 -6.94 -24.11 2.19
CA VAL A 113 -6.71 -25.55 1.91
C VAL A 113 -6.88 -25.91 0.43
N LEU A 114 -7.77 -25.21 -0.29
CA LEU A 114 -8.02 -25.48 -1.72
C LEU A 114 -7.07 -24.73 -2.65
N ILE A 115 -6.56 -23.59 -2.19
CA ILE A 115 -5.72 -22.70 -3.00
C ILE A 115 -4.24 -23.02 -2.86
N ALA A 116 -3.75 -23.17 -1.62
CA ALA A 116 -2.33 -23.26 -1.27
C ALA A 116 -1.54 -24.40 -1.96
N PRO A 117 -2.10 -25.62 -2.17
CA PRO A 117 -1.35 -26.70 -2.81
C PRO A 117 -0.88 -26.40 -4.25
N LYS A 118 -1.48 -25.40 -4.92
CA LYS A 118 -1.14 -25.08 -6.31
C LYS A 118 -0.05 -24.00 -6.44
N GLY A 119 0.28 -23.27 -5.37
CA GLY A 119 1.38 -22.30 -5.31
C GLY A 119 1.41 -21.32 -6.48
N GLU A 120 0.33 -20.54 -6.66
CA GLU A 120 0.25 -19.56 -7.74
C GLU A 120 1.21 -18.39 -7.48
N ARG A 121 1.93 -17.96 -8.52
CA ARG A 121 2.97 -16.92 -8.40
C ARG A 121 2.60 -15.62 -9.10
N ASP A 122 1.48 -15.61 -9.80
CA ASP A 122 0.86 -14.44 -10.39
C ASP A 122 -0.33 -14.00 -9.53
N PHE A 123 -0.32 -12.75 -9.05
CA PHE A 123 -1.35 -12.30 -8.12
C PHE A 123 -2.75 -12.25 -8.76
N ALA A 124 -2.85 -11.89 -10.04
CA ALA A 124 -4.13 -11.81 -10.73
C ALA A 124 -4.75 -13.21 -10.89
N ALA A 125 -3.96 -14.19 -11.34
CA ALA A 125 -4.38 -15.58 -11.45
C ALA A 125 -4.81 -16.16 -10.10
N LEU A 126 -4.08 -15.83 -9.03
CA LEU A 126 -4.41 -16.23 -7.67
C LEU A 126 -5.77 -15.67 -7.22
N VAL A 127 -5.99 -14.38 -7.43
CA VAL A 127 -7.24 -13.69 -7.09
C VAL A 127 -8.42 -14.28 -7.85
N ASP A 128 -8.31 -14.46 -9.16
CA ASP A 128 -9.40 -14.98 -9.99
C ASP A 128 -9.78 -16.40 -9.58
N LYS A 129 -8.77 -17.25 -9.37
CA LYS A 129 -8.97 -18.61 -8.86
C LYS A 129 -9.64 -18.60 -7.48
N ALA A 130 -9.23 -17.71 -6.58
CA ALA A 130 -9.82 -17.60 -5.25
C ALA A 130 -11.28 -17.16 -5.31
N LYS A 131 -11.64 -16.23 -6.19
CA LYS A 131 -13.03 -15.81 -6.45
C LYS A 131 -13.89 -16.97 -6.97
N ILE A 132 -13.42 -17.67 -8.00
CA ILE A 132 -14.11 -18.85 -8.56
C ILE A 132 -14.33 -19.92 -7.48
N THR A 133 -13.31 -20.20 -6.67
CA THR A 133 -13.40 -21.22 -5.62
C THR A 133 -14.35 -20.82 -4.49
N GLU A 134 -14.42 -19.53 -4.16
CA GLU A 134 -15.39 -19.01 -3.19
C GLU A 134 -16.83 -19.12 -3.71
N ASP A 135 -17.07 -18.79 -4.98
CA ASP A 135 -18.40 -18.87 -5.60
C ASP A 135 -18.92 -20.31 -5.65
N VAL A 136 -18.08 -21.28 -6.04
CA VAL A 136 -18.45 -22.71 -6.05
C VAL A 136 -18.87 -23.18 -4.65
N LYS A 137 -18.17 -22.74 -3.60
CA LYS A 137 -18.54 -23.07 -2.22
C LYS A 137 -19.84 -22.44 -1.75
N HIS A 138 -20.18 -21.26 -2.26
CA HIS A 138 -21.47 -20.62 -1.95
C HIS A 138 -22.65 -21.30 -2.65
N THR A 139 -22.43 -21.99 -3.76
CA THR A 139 -23.48 -22.76 -4.46
C THR A 139 -23.73 -24.15 -3.89
N GLU A 140 -22.81 -24.69 -3.08
CA GLU A 140 -22.88 -26.05 -2.52
C GLU A 140 -23.44 -26.12 -1.08
N GLY A 141 -23.71 -24.97 -0.44
CA GLY A 141 -24.21 -24.88 0.94
C GLY A 141 -25.52 -24.10 1.03
#